data_AF-A0A935WHK8-F1
#
_entry.id   AF-A0A935WHK8-F1
#
_cell.length_a   1.000
_cell.length_b   1.000
_cell.length_c   1.000
_cell.angle_alpha   90.00
_cell.angle_beta   90.00
_cell.angle_gamma   90.00
#
_symmetry.space_group_name_H-M   'P 1'
#
loop_
_entity.id
_entity.type
_entity.pdbx_description
1 polymer ?
#
loop_
_entity_poly.entity_id
_entity_poly.type
_entity_poly.pdbx_seq_one_letter_code
_entity_poly.pdbx_strand_id
1 'polypeptide(L)'
;MTRARIDGITGRLGLALPGGFGLHGVASYTRGENRSTGAPLATIPPVEGTASLRYTRARLLQWAEVEVQGTARQDRPATTAGEVATPGFVVVNARLMVSLARTDLTIGVDNIGDRAYRRHLDPLLLRRPGRNLYLRVRRGL
;
A
#
# COMPACT_ATOMS: atom_id res chain seq x y z
N MET A 1 -14.42 33.38 9.41
CA MET A 1 -14.64 31.92 9.36
C MET A 1 -13.67 31.33 8.35
N THR A 2 -12.84 30.38 8.78
CA THR A 2 -11.87 29.70 7.92
C THR A 2 -12.61 28.69 7.05
N ARG A 3 -12.52 28.81 5.73
CA ARG A 3 -13.24 27.91 4.80
C ARG A 3 -12.29 26.83 4.30
N ALA A 4 -12.56 25.56 4.59
CA ALA A 4 -11.74 24.45 4.09
C ALA A 4 -12.31 23.87 2.78
N ARG A 5 -11.44 23.31 1.94
CA ARG A 5 -11.78 22.47 0.79
C ARG A 5 -10.95 21.21 0.83
N ILE A 6 -11.60 20.07 0.64
CA ILE A 6 -10.93 18.79 0.43
C ILE A 6 -11.55 18.20 -0.83
N ASP A 7 -10.74 17.95 -1.84
CA ASP A 7 -11.12 17.19 -3.02
C ASP A 7 -10.27 15.92 -3.08
N GLY A 8 -10.82 14.83 -3.59
CA GLY A 8 -10.08 13.61 -3.76
C GLY A 8 -10.66 12.70 -4.83
N ILE A 9 -9.83 11.80 -5.31
CA ILE A 9 -10.21 10.75 -6.24
C ILE A 9 -9.54 9.44 -5.85
N THR A 10 -10.30 8.36 -5.89
CA THR A 10 -9.80 7.00 -5.71
C THR A 10 -10.17 6.18 -6.93
N GLY A 11 -9.17 5.61 -7.60
CA GLY A 11 -9.35 4.66 -8.69
C GLY A 11 -9.11 3.23 -8.20
N ARG A 12 -9.90 2.27 -8.69
CA ARG A 12 -9.68 0.84 -8.49
C ARG A 12 -9.74 0.11 -9.82
N LEU A 13 -8.85 -0.84 -10.00
CA LEU A 13 -8.74 -1.68 -11.18
C LEU A 13 -8.73 -3.15 -10.76
N GLY A 14 -9.46 -3.98 -11.50
CA GLY A 14 -9.41 -5.43 -11.42
C GLY A 14 -9.56 -6.02 -12.81
N LEU A 15 -8.55 -6.74 -13.28
CA LEU A 15 -8.54 -7.37 -14.60
C LEU A 15 -8.22 -8.85 -14.47
N ALA A 16 -9.05 -9.70 -15.07
CA ALA A 16 -8.69 -11.09 -15.32
C ALA A 16 -7.87 -11.17 -16.61
N LEU A 17 -6.71 -11.81 -16.54
CA LEU A 17 -5.78 -11.98 -17.64
C LEU A 17 -5.71 -13.47 -18.05
N PRO A 18 -5.37 -13.78 -19.30
CA PRO A 18 -5.19 -15.16 -19.75
C PRO A 18 -4.17 -15.93 -18.89
N GLY A 19 -4.32 -17.26 -18.85
CA GLY A 19 -3.37 -18.11 -18.14
C GLY A 19 -3.50 -18.11 -16.61
N GLY A 20 -4.63 -17.64 -16.05
CA GLY A 20 -4.90 -17.66 -14.61
C GLY A 20 -4.29 -16.48 -13.85
N PHE A 21 -3.90 -15.42 -14.55
CA PHE A 21 -3.40 -14.19 -13.94
C PHE A 21 -4.55 -13.22 -13.64
N GLY A 22 -4.43 -12.49 -12.54
CA GLY A 22 -5.31 -11.38 -12.16
C GLY A 22 -4.47 -10.18 -11.77
N LEU A 23 -4.77 -9.02 -12.35
CA LEU A 23 -4.16 -7.74 -11.99
C LEU A 23 -5.15 -6.93 -11.17
N HIS A 24 -4.71 -6.48 -9.99
CA HIS A 24 -5.48 -5.59 -9.13
C HIS A 24 -4.70 -4.31 -8.87
N GLY A 25 -5.40 -3.20 -8.70
CA GLY A 25 -4.77 -1.94 -8.32
C GLY A 25 -5.74 -0.99 -7.65
N VAL A 26 -5.21 -0.16 -6.75
CA VAL A 26 -5.91 0.98 -6.16
C VAL A 26 -4.94 2.14 -6.02
N ALA A 27 -5.41 3.35 -6.32
CA ALA A 27 -4.66 4.56 -6.07
C ALA A 27 -5.60 5.65 -5.57
N SER A 28 -5.10 6.47 -4.65
CA SER A 28 -5.84 7.58 -4.04
C SER A 28 -5.03 8.86 -4.11
N TYR A 29 -5.72 9.94 -4.40
CA TYR A 29 -5.22 11.31 -4.32
C TYR A 29 -6.20 12.15 -3.52
N THR A 30 -5.68 12.93 -2.59
CA THR A 30 -6.45 13.88 -1.79
C THR A 30 -5.71 15.20 -1.76
N ARG A 31 -6.43 16.31 -1.93
CA ARG A 31 -5.92 17.67 -1.79
C ARG A 31 -6.78 18.45 -0.83
N GLY A 32 -6.17 18.85 0.28
CA GLY A 32 -6.79 19.72 1.28
C GLY A 32 -6.19 21.12 1.23
N GLU A 33 -7.04 22.13 1.24
CA GLU A 33 -6.64 23.54 1.22
C GLU A 33 -7.54 24.40 2.12
N ASN A 34 -6.93 25.28 2.89
CA ASN A 34 -7.63 26.37 3.57
C ASN A 34 -7.89 27.50 2.55
N ARG A 35 -9.14 27.64 2.10
CA ARG A 35 -9.53 28.67 1.11
C ARG A 35 -9.41 30.11 1.61
N SER A 36 -9.25 30.32 2.91
CA SER A 36 -9.04 31.66 3.47
C SER A 36 -7.56 32.09 3.39
N THR A 37 -6.62 31.13 3.39
CA THR A 37 -5.16 31.43 3.42
C THR A 37 -4.38 30.84 2.25
N GLY A 38 -4.97 29.93 1.47
CA GLY A 38 -4.28 29.13 0.45
C GLY A 38 -3.37 28.03 1.00
N ALA A 39 -3.25 27.91 2.33
CA ALA A 39 -2.35 26.97 2.97
C ALA A 39 -2.85 25.51 2.83
N PRO A 40 -1.94 24.51 2.70
CA PRO A 40 -2.30 23.11 2.80
C PRO A 40 -3.00 22.79 4.13
N LEU A 41 -3.98 21.90 4.10
CA LEU A 41 -4.52 21.32 5.33
C LEU A 41 -3.58 20.24 5.85
N ALA A 42 -3.50 20.12 7.18
CA ALA A 42 -2.74 19.06 7.81
C ALA A 42 -3.38 17.70 7.57
N THR A 43 -2.57 16.66 7.73
CA THR A 43 -2.88 15.23 7.65
C THR A 43 -3.36 14.75 6.29
N ILE A 44 -3.09 15.53 5.23
CA ILE A 44 -3.39 15.13 3.87
C ILE A 44 -2.28 14.19 3.37
N PRO A 45 -2.57 12.92 3.06
CA PRO A 45 -1.56 12.03 2.53
C PRO A 45 -1.16 12.45 1.11
N PRO A 46 0.08 12.18 0.68
CA PRO A 46 0.44 12.27 -0.73
C PRO A 46 -0.31 11.18 -1.53
N VAL A 47 -0.15 11.19 -2.86
CA VAL A 47 -0.67 10.10 -3.69
C VAL A 47 -0.12 8.77 -3.19
N GLU A 48 -1.00 7.81 -2.96
CA GLU A 48 -0.62 6.46 -2.53
C GLU A 48 -1.45 5.40 -3.25
N GLY A 49 -0.88 4.21 -3.38
CA GLY A 49 -1.57 3.12 -4.06
C GLY A 49 -0.87 1.77 -3.87
N THR A 50 -1.59 0.74 -4.30
CA THR A 50 -1.09 -0.62 -4.39
C THR A 50 -1.44 -1.21 -5.74
N ALA A 51 -0.58 -2.09 -6.26
CA ALA A 51 -0.86 -2.91 -7.43
C ALA A 51 -0.39 -4.33 -7.15
N SER A 52 -1.17 -5.34 -7.52
CA SER A 52 -0.79 -6.73 -7.36
C SER A 52 -1.07 -7.56 -8.61
N LEU A 53 -0.15 -8.47 -8.91
CA LEU A 53 -0.32 -9.50 -9.92
C LEU A 53 -0.41 -10.84 -9.21
N ARG A 54 -1.58 -11.49 -9.32
CA ARG A 54 -1.83 -12.82 -8.77
C ARG A 54 -1.90 -13.86 -9.87
N TYR A 55 -1.14 -14.92 -9.73
CA TYR A 55 -1.32 -16.16 -10.48
C TYR A 55 -2.16 -17.13 -9.65
N THR A 56 -3.22 -17.70 -10.23
CA THR A 56 -4.08 -18.69 -9.57
C THR A 56 -4.05 -20.01 -10.35
N ARG A 57 -3.84 -21.12 -9.66
CA ARG A 57 -3.86 -22.47 -10.22
C ARG A 57 -4.54 -23.40 -9.22
N ALA A 58 -5.60 -24.12 -9.61
CA ALA A 58 -6.31 -25.01 -8.68
C ALA A 58 -5.58 -26.37 -8.50
N ARG A 59 -4.33 -26.37 -8.01
CA ARG A 59 -3.50 -27.57 -7.77
C ARG A 59 -2.81 -27.49 -6.39
N LEU A 60 -1.58 -27.99 -6.26
CA LEU A 60 -0.80 -27.84 -5.04
C LEU A 60 -0.59 -26.37 -4.69
N LEU A 61 -0.03 -25.59 -5.62
CA LEU A 61 0.02 -24.13 -5.53
C LEU A 61 -1.36 -23.60 -5.90
N GLN A 62 -2.08 -23.02 -4.94
CA GLN A 62 -3.39 -22.40 -5.13
C GLN A 62 -3.24 -21.02 -5.80
N TRP A 63 -2.34 -20.19 -5.28
CA TRP A 63 -2.00 -18.92 -5.87
C TRP A 63 -0.62 -18.42 -5.44
N ALA A 64 -0.05 -17.54 -6.25
CA ALA A 64 1.13 -16.74 -5.93
C ALA A 64 0.84 -15.28 -6.30
N GLU A 65 1.32 -14.33 -5.52
CA GLU A 65 1.07 -12.92 -5.72
C GLU A 65 2.30 -12.09 -5.42
N VAL A 66 2.58 -11.14 -6.31
CA VAL A 66 3.51 -10.04 -6.07
C VAL A 66 2.68 -8.77 -5.94
N GLU A 67 2.95 -7.99 -4.90
CA GLU A 67 2.28 -6.73 -4.62
C GLU A 67 3.33 -5.62 -4.50
N VAL A 68 3.03 -4.49 -5.11
CA VAL A 68 3.81 -3.26 -5.01
C VAL A 68 2.96 -2.23 -4.30
N GLN A 69 3.46 -1.71 -3.18
CA GLN A 69 2.91 -0.54 -2.50
C GLN A 69 3.78 0.67 -2.81
N GLY A 70 3.15 1.76 -3.24
CA GLY A 70 3.83 3.01 -3.56
C GLY A 70 3.18 4.21 -2.90
N THR A 71 4.01 5.17 -2.49
CA THR A 71 3.58 6.48 -2.01
C THR A 71 4.47 7.53 -2.65
N ALA A 72 3.86 8.57 -3.23
CA ALA A 72 4.58 9.70 -3.81
C ALA A 72 5.24 10.55 -2.70
N ARG A 73 6.14 11.43 -3.11
CA ARG A 73 6.69 12.45 -2.19
C ARG A 73 5.55 13.37 -1.73
N GLN A 74 5.50 13.71 -0.44
CA GLN A 74 4.66 14.80 0.03
C GLN A 74 5.46 16.10 -0.07
N ASP A 75 5.01 17.00 -0.93
CA ASP A 75 5.60 18.32 -1.19
C ASP A 75 4.71 19.48 -0.74
N ARG A 76 3.52 19.19 -0.17
CA ARG A 76 2.59 20.17 0.39
C ARG A 76 2.27 19.91 1.87
N PRO A 77 3.28 19.82 2.76
CA PRO A 77 3.02 19.67 4.19
C PRO A 77 2.39 20.94 4.78
N ALA A 78 1.49 20.78 5.75
CA ALA A 78 1.02 21.88 6.58
C ALA A 78 2.09 22.23 7.64
N THR A 79 3.06 23.06 7.24
CA THR A 79 4.19 23.45 8.10
C THR A 79 3.75 24.14 9.39
N THR A 80 2.66 24.91 9.37
CA THR A 80 2.06 25.54 10.55
C THR A 80 1.50 24.54 11.56
N ALA A 81 1.27 23.29 11.12
CA ALA A 81 0.85 22.17 11.96
C ALA A 81 2.03 21.22 12.31
N GLY A 82 3.28 21.62 12.00
CA GLY A 82 4.48 20.85 12.30
C GLY A 82 4.79 19.74 11.29
N GLU A 83 4.09 19.68 10.16
CA GLU A 83 4.40 18.70 9.12
C GLU A 83 5.66 19.08 8.33
N VAL A 84 6.40 18.05 7.92
CA VAL A 84 7.57 18.18 7.07
C VAL A 84 7.38 17.36 5.80
N ALA A 85 8.03 17.79 4.72
CA ALA A 85 8.04 17.04 3.48
C ALA A 85 8.56 15.61 3.71
N THR A 86 7.96 14.63 3.03
CA THR A 86 8.36 13.22 3.14
C THR A 86 8.72 12.66 1.78
N PRO A 87 9.86 11.94 1.66
CA PRO A 87 10.21 11.28 0.41
C PRO A 87 9.17 10.23 0.06
N GLY A 88 8.99 10.00 -1.25
CA GLY A 88 8.21 8.87 -1.72
C GLY A 88 8.94 7.55 -1.48
N PHE A 89 8.18 6.45 -1.52
CA PHE A 89 8.73 5.11 -1.42
C PHE A 89 7.96 4.12 -2.27
N VAL A 90 8.63 3.01 -2.57
CA VAL A 90 8.05 1.81 -3.15
C VAL A 90 8.54 0.61 -2.35
N VAL A 91 7.63 -0.27 -1.98
CA VAL A 91 7.86 -1.51 -1.26
C VAL A 91 7.25 -2.65 -2.06
N VAL A 92 7.97 -3.76 -2.17
CA VAL A 92 7.51 -4.96 -2.89
C VAL A 92 7.32 -6.09 -1.88
N ASN A 93 6.16 -6.73 -1.95
CA ASN A 93 5.78 -7.87 -1.14
C ASN A 93 5.53 -9.06 -2.05
N ALA A 94 5.76 -10.28 -1.57
CA ALA A 94 5.42 -11.49 -2.28
C ALA A 94 4.82 -12.52 -1.33
N ARG A 95 3.81 -13.25 -1.79
CA ARG A 95 3.15 -14.30 -1.02
C ARG A 95 2.66 -15.41 -1.93
N LEU A 96 2.65 -16.63 -1.41
CA LEU A 96 2.06 -17.78 -2.08
C LEU A 96 1.27 -18.63 -1.10
N MET A 97 0.31 -19.36 -1.62
CA MET A 97 -0.49 -20.32 -0.87
C MET A 97 -0.42 -21.69 -1.54
N VAL A 98 -0.08 -22.71 -0.74
CA VAL A 98 -0.18 -24.12 -1.12
C VAL A 98 -1.22 -24.81 -0.27
N SER A 99 -1.94 -25.76 -0.87
CA SER A 99 -2.91 -26.60 -0.17
C SER A 99 -2.44 -28.05 -0.16
N LEU A 100 -2.26 -28.58 1.05
CA LEU A 100 -1.83 -29.93 1.36
C LEU A 100 -2.98 -30.65 2.07
N ALA A 101 -3.78 -31.40 1.31
CA ALA A 101 -5.00 -32.05 1.81
C ALA A 101 -5.92 -31.06 2.55
N ARG A 102 -6.03 -31.17 3.88
CA ARG A 102 -6.86 -30.30 4.73
C ARG A 102 -6.11 -29.08 5.30
N THR A 103 -4.87 -28.84 4.87
CA THR A 103 -4.00 -27.79 5.41
C THR A 103 -3.59 -26.81 4.32
N ASP A 104 -3.87 -25.53 4.54
CA ASP A 104 -3.36 -24.44 3.72
C ASP A 104 -2.15 -23.80 4.39
N LEU A 105 -1.07 -23.62 3.63
CA LEU A 105 0.12 -22.91 4.04
C LEU A 105 0.25 -21.65 3.18
N THR A 106 0.21 -20.46 3.80
CA THR A 106 0.60 -19.21 3.16
C THR A 106 1.99 -18.83 3.61
N ILE A 107 2.93 -18.69 2.68
CA ILE A 107 4.28 -18.19 2.93
C ILE A 107 4.37 -16.81 2.30
N GLY A 108 4.95 -15.84 3.01
CA GLY A 108 5.13 -14.51 2.45
C GLY A 108 6.35 -13.79 2.98
N VAL A 109 6.74 -12.78 2.22
CA VAL A 109 7.77 -11.82 2.55
C VAL A 109 7.25 -10.42 2.25
N ASP A 110 7.19 -9.60 3.28
CA ASP A 110 6.92 -8.17 3.14
C ASP A 110 8.24 -7.42 3.01
N ASN A 111 8.24 -6.36 2.21
CA ASN A 111 9.39 -5.48 1.99
C ASN A 111 10.66 -6.25 1.58
N ILE A 112 10.57 -6.97 0.46
CA ILE A 112 11.66 -7.81 -0.09
C ILE A 112 12.98 -7.04 -0.17
N GLY A 113 12.93 -5.79 -0.60
CA GLY A 113 14.10 -4.91 -0.74
C GLY A 113 14.65 -4.32 0.55
N ASP A 114 14.09 -4.68 1.72
CA ASP A 114 14.51 -4.18 3.04
C ASP A 114 14.51 -2.66 3.15
N ARG A 115 13.57 -2.01 2.46
CA ARG A 115 13.56 -0.55 2.37
C ARG A 115 13.28 0.01 3.76
N ALA A 116 14.14 0.90 4.23
CA ALA A 116 13.84 1.74 5.38
C ALA A 116 12.94 2.89 4.93
N TYR A 117 11.68 2.91 5.36
CA TYR A 117 10.70 3.91 4.95
C TYR A 117 9.81 4.35 6.11
N ARG A 118 9.13 5.48 5.93
CA ARG A 118 8.03 5.93 6.77
C ARG A 118 6.96 6.55 5.88
N ARG A 119 5.72 6.51 6.32
CA ARG A 119 4.61 7.23 5.67
C ARG A 119 4.65 8.70 6.09
N HIS A 120 3.97 9.53 5.32
CA HIS A 120 3.88 10.97 5.61
C HIS A 120 3.30 11.21 7.01
N LEU A 121 2.26 10.45 7.36
CA LEU A 121 1.50 10.57 8.61
C LEU A 121 2.04 9.71 9.77
N ASP A 122 3.14 8.99 9.56
CA ASP A 122 3.82 8.30 10.67
C ASP A 122 4.58 9.34 11.53
N PRO A 123 4.75 9.10 12.84
CA PRO A 123 5.68 9.87 13.66
C PRO A 123 7.07 9.96 13.00
N LEU A 124 7.73 11.11 13.11
CA LEU A 124 8.95 11.42 12.35
C LEU A 124 10.07 10.37 12.52
N LEU A 125 10.18 9.79 13.72
CA LEU A 125 11.20 8.82 14.08
C LEU A 125 10.74 7.36 13.88
N LEU A 126 9.47 7.14 13.52
CA LEU A 126 8.94 5.80 13.32
C LEU A 126 9.22 5.34 11.89
N ARG A 127 10.25 4.52 11.74
CA ARG A 127 10.42 3.73 10.51
C ARG A 127 9.49 2.52 10.54
N ARG A 128 8.87 2.23 9.40
CA ARG A 128 8.07 1.03 9.21
C ARG A 128 8.99 -0.20 9.17
N PRO A 129 8.47 -1.40 9.49
CA PRO A 129 9.27 -2.62 9.46
C PRO A 129 10.02 -2.83 8.14
N GLY A 130 11.25 -3.31 8.27
CA GLY A 130 12.08 -3.78 7.16
C GLY A 130 11.53 -5.09 6.56
N ARG A 131 12.42 -5.90 5.99
CA ARG A 131 12.04 -7.21 5.45
C ARG A 131 11.46 -8.10 6.55
N ASN A 132 10.27 -8.66 6.31
CA ASN A 132 9.59 -9.53 7.26
C ASN A 132 9.12 -10.81 6.58
N LEU A 133 9.51 -11.98 7.11
CA LEU A 133 9.09 -13.28 6.59
C LEU A 133 8.02 -13.86 7.50
N TYR A 134 6.98 -14.46 6.92
CA TYR A 134 5.92 -15.07 7.69
C TYR A 134 5.40 -16.37 7.06
N LEU A 135 4.87 -17.22 7.94
CA LEU A 135 4.13 -18.43 7.60
C LEU A 135 2.77 -18.37 8.30
N ARG A 136 1.70 -18.62 7.56
CA ARG A 136 0.35 -18.80 8.09
C ARG A 136 -0.16 -20.18 7.74
N VAL A 137 -0.63 -20.90 8.76
CA VAL A 137 -1.23 -22.23 8.62
C VAL A 137 -2.72 -22.12 8.88
N ARG A 138 -3.55 -22.68 8.00
CA ARG A 138 -5.00 -22.82 8.20
C ARG A 138 -5.40 -24.26 7.93
N ARG A 139 -6.04 -24.92 8.90
CA ARG A 139 -6.55 -26.29 8.76
C ARG A 139 -8.07 -26.26 8.62
N GLY A 140 -8.60 -26.90 7.58
CA GLY A 140 -10.04 -27.13 7.46
C GLY A 140 -10.50 -28.16 8.49
N LEU A 141 -11.62 -27.88 9.16
CA LEU A 141 -12.34 -28.85 9.99
C LEU A 141 -12.90 -29.97 9.09
#